data_AF-A0A560SXN3-F1
#
_entry.id   AF-A0A560SXN3-F1
#
_cell.length_a   1.000
_cell.length_b   1.000
_cell.length_c   1.000
_cell.angle_alpha   90.00
_cell.angle_beta   90.00
_cell.angle_gamma   90.00
#
_symmetry.space_group_name_H-M   'P 1'
#
loop_
_entity.id
_entity.type
_entity.pdbx_description
1 polymer ?
#
loop_
_entity_poly.entity_id
_entity_poly.type
_entity_poly.pdbx_seq_one_letter_code
_entity_poly.pdbx_strand_id
1 'polypeptide(L)'
;MFRKMLAVITFASAPAWAAKAPASVPFTGADYSGRYECTGRDSHIGAFKGVVDMQLNARQSTGKYGAYIFTLTLEDNSRYNGFAAGTSDTLAIYFAHTDSALKDYGVGVAQVVPTPEGKLAFTKYYYGPEYEGGGHGLEHCVRS
;
A
#
# COMPACT_ATOMS: atom_id res chain seq x y z
N MET A 1 0.47 68.80 -38.50
CA MET A 1 -0.62 67.80 -38.35
C MET A 1 -0.08 66.64 -37.50
N PHE A 2 -0.46 66.61 -36.22
CA PHE A 2 0.08 65.68 -35.21
C PHE A 2 -0.50 64.27 -35.40
N ARG A 3 0.34 63.29 -35.71
CA ARG A 3 -0.04 61.87 -35.77
C ARG A 3 0.29 61.24 -34.41
N LYS A 4 -0.76 60.93 -33.64
CA LYS A 4 -0.67 60.34 -32.29
C LYS A 4 0.00 58.96 -32.35
N MET A 5 1.14 58.79 -31.67
CA MET A 5 1.70 57.47 -31.36
C MET A 5 0.95 56.89 -30.17
N LEU A 6 0.23 55.79 -30.37
CA LEU A 6 -0.38 55.01 -29.30
C LEU A 6 0.68 53.99 -28.83
N ALA A 7 1.33 54.26 -27.70
CA ALA A 7 2.20 53.29 -27.05
C ALA A 7 1.33 52.29 -26.28
N VAL A 8 1.21 51.08 -26.81
CA VAL A 8 0.55 49.96 -26.13
C VAL A 8 1.55 49.35 -25.15
N ILE A 9 1.36 49.60 -23.86
CA ILE A 9 2.12 48.94 -22.79
C ILE A 9 1.46 47.58 -22.53
N THR A 10 2.00 46.52 -23.12
CA THR A 10 1.61 45.15 -22.80
C THR A 10 2.23 44.76 -21.45
N PHE A 11 1.42 44.79 -20.38
CA PHE A 11 1.75 44.14 -19.12
C PHE A 11 1.72 42.62 -19.32
N ALA A 12 2.89 42.00 -19.44
CA ALA A 12 3.02 40.55 -19.41
C ALA A 12 2.85 40.06 -17.96
N SER A 13 1.60 39.90 -17.53
CA SER A 13 1.26 39.20 -16.29
C SER A 13 1.55 37.71 -16.48
N ALA A 14 2.76 37.27 -16.14
CA ALA A 14 3.07 35.85 -16.06
C ALA A 14 2.21 35.22 -14.95
N PRO A 15 1.45 34.14 -15.22
CA PRO A 15 0.65 33.50 -14.21
C PRO A 15 1.57 32.95 -13.11
N ALA A 16 1.33 33.37 -11.87
CA ALA A 16 2.07 32.95 -10.68
C ALA A 16 1.96 31.43 -10.35
N TRP A 17 1.41 30.62 -11.25
CA TRP A 17 1.18 29.18 -11.06
C TRP A 17 2.28 28.29 -11.60
N ALA A 18 3.35 28.84 -12.20
CA ALA A 18 4.53 28.07 -12.59
C ALA A 18 5.53 27.85 -11.43
N ALA A 19 5.07 27.84 -10.18
CA ALA A 19 5.88 27.37 -9.08
C ALA A 19 6.15 25.87 -9.29
N LYS A 20 7.42 25.48 -9.45
CA LYS A 20 7.83 24.07 -9.40
C LYS A 20 7.20 23.45 -8.17
N ALA A 21 6.45 22.36 -8.36
CA ALA A 21 5.94 21.58 -7.24
C ALA A 21 7.12 21.28 -6.28
N PRO A 22 6.94 21.44 -4.97
CA PRO A 22 7.99 21.10 -4.01
C PRO A 22 8.45 19.66 -4.28
N ALA A 23 9.77 19.44 -4.28
CA ALA A 23 10.32 18.12 -4.43
C ALA A 23 9.73 17.20 -3.35
N SER A 24 9.25 16.02 -3.74
CA SER A 24 8.71 15.04 -2.79
C SER A 24 9.77 14.72 -1.73
N VAL A 25 9.39 14.73 -0.46
CA VAL A 25 10.29 14.37 0.64
C VAL A 25 10.76 12.93 0.42
N PRO A 26 12.09 12.66 0.35
CA PRO A 26 12.58 11.30 0.19
C PRO A 26 12.04 10.37 1.26
N PHE A 27 11.84 9.09 0.92
CA PHE A 27 11.45 8.08 1.88
C PHE A 27 12.60 7.81 2.87
N THR A 28 12.28 7.82 4.16
CA THR A 28 13.19 7.59 5.29
C THR A 28 12.62 6.58 6.29
N GLY A 29 11.50 5.94 5.97
CA GLY A 29 10.88 4.91 6.82
C GLY A 29 11.60 3.56 6.69
N ALA A 30 11.18 2.60 7.51
CA ALA A 30 11.63 1.21 7.38
C ALA A 30 11.05 0.59 6.10
N ASP A 31 11.90 -0.12 5.34
CA ASP A 31 11.47 -0.85 4.15
C ASP A 31 11.00 -2.26 4.54
N TYR A 32 9.71 -2.49 4.36
CA TYR A 32 9.06 -3.78 4.60
C TYR A 32 8.92 -4.65 3.34
N SER A 33 9.66 -4.35 2.28
CA SER A 33 9.69 -5.22 1.11
C SER A 33 10.25 -6.61 1.44
N GLY A 34 9.74 -7.61 0.72
CA GLY A 34 10.22 -8.98 0.81
C GLY A 34 9.14 -10.00 0.45
N ARG A 35 9.57 -11.26 0.46
CA ARG A 35 8.70 -12.44 0.36
C ARG A 35 8.51 -13.02 1.75
N TYR A 36 7.25 -13.22 2.14
CA TYR A 36 6.87 -13.67 3.47
C TYR A 36 6.10 -14.98 3.41
N GLU A 37 6.56 -15.97 4.16
CA GLU A 37 5.84 -17.23 4.35
C GLU A 37 4.80 -17.04 5.46
N CYS A 38 3.55 -17.36 5.14
CA CYS A 38 2.41 -16.99 5.97
C CYS A 38 1.60 -18.22 6.41
N THR A 39 1.17 -18.18 7.66
CA THR A 39 0.17 -19.11 8.22
C THR A 39 -0.96 -18.27 8.80
N GLY A 40 -2.20 -18.72 8.61
CA GLY A 40 -3.34 -17.96 9.11
C GLY A 40 -4.53 -18.83 9.43
N ARG A 41 -5.57 -18.18 9.97
CA ARG A 41 -6.87 -18.78 10.22
C ARG A 41 -7.96 -17.79 9.83
N ASP A 42 -8.80 -18.21 8.90
CA ASP A 42 -10.00 -17.50 8.44
C ASP A 42 -11.24 -18.04 9.15
N SER A 43 -12.28 -17.21 9.26
CA SER A 43 -13.54 -17.56 9.91
C SER A 43 -14.38 -18.59 9.15
N HIS A 44 -14.21 -18.73 7.84
CA HIS A 44 -14.97 -19.65 6.99
C HIS A 44 -14.15 -20.87 6.58
N ILE A 45 -12.91 -20.68 6.12
CA ILE A 45 -12.09 -21.78 5.58
C ILE A 45 -11.16 -22.41 6.62
N GLY A 46 -11.07 -21.84 7.82
CA GLY A 46 -10.21 -22.35 8.88
C GLY A 46 -8.73 -22.05 8.63
N ALA A 47 -7.85 -23.00 8.95
CA ALA A 47 -6.41 -22.80 8.83
C ALA A 47 -5.98 -22.77 7.36
N PHE A 48 -5.11 -21.83 7.01
CA PHE A 48 -4.54 -21.70 5.66
C PHE A 48 -3.05 -21.35 5.72
N LYS A 49 -2.39 -21.53 4.58
CA LYS A 49 -1.03 -21.08 4.32
C LYS A 49 -0.97 -20.32 3.00
N GLY A 50 0.00 -19.45 2.89
CA GLY A 50 0.24 -18.70 1.68
C GLY A 50 1.56 -17.96 1.72
N VAL A 51 1.81 -17.21 0.65
CA VAL A 51 2.99 -16.38 0.52
C VAL A 51 2.56 -14.97 0.15
N VAL A 52 3.09 -14.00 0.89
CA VAL A 52 2.97 -12.58 0.59
C VAL A 52 4.23 -12.09 -0.10
N ASP A 53 4.07 -11.49 -1.28
CA ASP A 53 5.09 -10.65 -1.90
C ASP A 53 4.73 -9.18 -1.65
N MET A 54 5.61 -8.46 -0.95
CA MET A 54 5.46 -7.05 -0.61
C MET A 54 6.59 -6.24 -1.23
N GLN A 55 6.24 -5.14 -1.90
CA GLN A 55 7.21 -4.31 -2.62
C GLN A 55 6.96 -2.82 -2.39
N LEU A 56 7.97 -2.10 -1.89
CA LEU A 56 7.93 -0.66 -1.71
C LEU A 56 7.78 0.05 -3.06
N ASN A 57 6.78 0.93 -3.14
CA ASN A 57 6.63 1.88 -4.22
C ASN A 57 7.34 3.19 -3.85
N ALA A 58 8.66 3.24 -4.07
CA ALA A 58 9.49 4.38 -3.71
C ALA A 58 9.03 5.72 -4.33
N ARG A 59 8.29 5.69 -5.44
CA ARG A 59 7.72 6.89 -6.08
C ARG A 59 6.53 7.48 -5.33
N GLN A 60 5.85 6.68 -4.52
CA GLN A 60 4.67 7.07 -3.75
C GLN A 60 4.94 7.12 -2.24
N SER A 61 6.11 6.63 -1.81
CA SER A 61 6.59 6.75 -0.43
C SER A 61 7.19 8.12 -0.17
N THR A 62 6.98 8.68 1.03
CA THR A 62 7.40 10.03 1.38
C THR A 62 7.68 10.16 2.88
N GLY A 63 8.85 10.71 3.24
CA GLY A 63 9.29 10.79 4.63
C GLY A 63 9.19 9.43 5.33
N LYS A 64 8.52 9.37 6.48
CA LYS A 64 8.32 8.11 7.23
C LYS A 64 7.22 7.18 6.68
N TYR A 65 6.45 7.62 5.68
CA TYR A 65 5.30 6.89 5.17
C TYR A 65 5.68 6.05 3.95
N GLY A 66 5.50 4.75 4.05
CA GLY A 66 5.75 3.80 2.96
C GLY A 66 4.45 3.44 2.22
N ALA A 67 4.50 3.39 0.89
CA ALA A 67 3.46 2.81 0.06
C ALA A 67 3.97 1.50 -0.53
N TYR A 68 3.14 0.46 -0.54
CA TYR A 68 3.54 -0.89 -0.95
C TYR A 68 2.55 -1.50 -1.92
N ILE A 69 3.06 -2.26 -2.88
CA ILE A 69 2.29 -3.28 -3.59
C ILE A 69 2.27 -4.53 -2.71
N PHE A 70 1.11 -5.18 -2.63
CA PHE A 70 0.90 -6.40 -1.85
C PHE A 70 0.28 -7.47 -2.75
N THR A 71 0.78 -8.69 -2.68
CA THR A 71 0.14 -9.86 -3.30
C THR A 71 0.20 -11.02 -2.33
N LEU A 72 -0.93 -11.64 -2.03
CA LEU A 72 -1.00 -12.93 -1.34
C LEU A 72 -1.35 -14.03 -2.36
N THR A 73 -0.62 -15.13 -2.30
CA THR A 73 -0.92 -16.36 -3.05
C THR A 73 -1.06 -17.51 -2.05
N LEU A 74 -2.21 -18.17 -2.01
CA LEU A 74 -2.47 -19.32 -1.14
C LEU A 74 -1.93 -20.63 -1.76
N GLU A 75 -1.85 -21.70 -0.97
CA GLU A 75 -1.35 -23.01 -1.42
C GLU A 75 -2.14 -23.62 -2.59
N ASP A 76 -3.43 -23.29 -2.72
CA ASP A 76 -4.30 -23.70 -3.82
C ASP A 76 -4.14 -22.83 -5.08
N ASN A 77 -3.22 -21.86 -5.06
CA ASN A 77 -2.98 -20.82 -6.06
C ASN A 77 -4.06 -19.71 -6.13
N SER A 78 -5.00 -19.66 -5.19
CA SER A 78 -5.89 -18.52 -5.03
C SER A 78 -5.04 -17.26 -4.79
N ARG A 79 -5.34 -16.21 -5.54
CA ARG A 79 -4.51 -15.00 -5.60
C ARG A 79 -5.29 -13.78 -5.19
N TYR A 80 -4.69 -12.99 -4.31
CA TYR A 80 -5.20 -11.73 -3.83
C TYR A 80 -4.22 -10.61 -4.16
N ASN A 81 -4.66 -9.64 -4.96
CA ASN A 81 -3.88 -8.44 -5.24
C ASN A 81 -4.30 -7.32 -4.30
N GLY A 82 -3.35 -6.47 -3.93
CA GLY A 82 -3.58 -5.44 -2.91
C GLY A 82 -2.51 -4.37 -2.89
N PHE A 83 -2.60 -3.54 -1.85
CA PHE A 83 -1.63 -2.49 -1.56
C PHE A 83 -1.63 -2.19 -0.07
N ALA A 84 -0.57 -1.57 0.41
CA ALA A 84 -0.48 -1.16 1.81
C ALA A 84 0.08 0.27 1.95
N ALA A 85 -0.35 0.93 3.02
CA ALA A 85 0.27 2.14 3.54
C ALA A 85 0.87 1.83 4.92
N GLY A 86 2.10 2.28 5.14
CA GLY A 86 2.86 1.97 6.35
C GLY A 86 3.44 3.19 7.03
N THR A 87 3.53 3.15 8.36
CA THR A 87 4.28 4.11 9.18
C THR A 87 4.77 3.45 10.45
N SER A 88 5.95 3.84 10.93
CA SER A 88 6.63 3.16 12.03
C SER A 88 6.66 1.66 11.76
N ASP A 89 5.97 0.87 12.56
CA ASP A 89 5.89 -0.58 12.58
C ASP A 89 4.47 -1.10 12.24
N THR A 90 3.59 -0.25 11.71
CA THR A 90 2.22 -0.60 11.35
C THR A 90 1.97 -0.50 9.85
N LEU A 91 1.19 -1.43 9.30
CA LEU A 91 0.69 -1.43 7.93
C LEU A 91 -0.84 -1.46 7.93
N ALA A 92 -1.47 -0.60 7.12
CA ALA A 92 -2.85 -0.75 6.69
C ALA A 92 -2.85 -1.37 5.29
N ILE A 93 -3.56 -2.48 5.11
CA ILE A 93 -3.48 -3.33 3.92
C ILE A 93 -4.86 -3.47 3.32
N TYR A 94 -5.00 -3.23 2.02
CA TYR A 94 -6.14 -3.67 1.22
C TYR A 94 -5.74 -4.92 0.44
N PHE A 95 -6.65 -5.88 0.32
CA PHE A 95 -6.47 -7.09 -0.49
C PHE A 95 -7.79 -7.49 -1.13
N ALA A 96 -7.74 -8.05 -2.33
CA ALA A 96 -8.88 -8.55 -3.06
C ALA A 96 -8.53 -9.76 -3.90
N HIS A 97 -9.35 -10.79 -3.83
CA HIS A 97 -9.26 -11.96 -4.67
C HIS A 97 -9.36 -11.54 -6.15
N THR A 98 -8.57 -12.19 -6.99
CA THR A 98 -8.47 -11.87 -8.42
C THR A 98 -9.75 -12.21 -9.20
N ASP A 99 -10.52 -13.20 -8.74
CA ASP A 99 -11.91 -13.38 -9.14
C ASP A 99 -12.83 -12.49 -8.29
N SER A 100 -13.33 -11.41 -8.91
CA SER A 100 -14.25 -10.47 -8.28
C SER A 100 -15.64 -11.04 -7.98
N ALA A 101 -16.05 -12.15 -8.63
CA ALA A 101 -17.36 -12.75 -8.40
C ALA A 101 -17.50 -13.31 -6.99
N LEU A 102 -16.38 -13.69 -6.35
CA LEU A 102 -16.34 -14.18 -4.98
C LEU A 102 -16.59 -13.08 -3.94
N LYS A 103 -16.44 -11.81 -4.32
CA LYS A 103 -16.52 -10.66 -3.41
C LYS A 103 -15.60 -10.80 -2.18
N ASP A 104 -14.50 -11.51 -2.37
CA ASP A 104 -13.51 -11.76 -1.33
C ASP A 104 -12.46 -10.65 -1.34
N TYR A 105 -12.75 -9.59 -0.61
CA TYR A 105 -11.84 -8.46 -0.42
C TYR A 105 -12.04 -7.87 0.95
N GLY A 106 -11.02 -7.18 1.44
CA GLY A 106 -11.07 -6.59 2.75
C GLY A 106 -9.94 -5.63 3.03
N VAL A 107 -9.96 -5.17 4.27
CA VAL A 107 -8.88 -4.39 4.86
C VAL A 107 -8.27 -5.16 6.00
N GLY A 108 -6.98 -4.95 6.23
CA GLY A 108 -6.27 -5.47 7.37
C GLY A 108 -5.39 -4.41 8.01
N VAL A 109 -5.16 -4.58 9.31
CA VAL A 109 -4.12 -3.87 10.04
C VAL A 109 -3.07 -4.90 10.43
N ALA A 110 -1.81 -4.61 10.14
CA ALA A 110 -0.70 -5.47 10.47
C ALA A 110 0.33 -4.74 11.33
N GLN A 111 0.83 -5.47 12.31
CA GLN A 111 1.93 -5.04 13.16
C GLN A 111 3.20 -5.78 12.73
N VAL A 112 4.26 -5.03 12.43
CA VAL A 112 5.57 -5.57 12.05
C VAL A 112 6.48 -5.63 13.27
N VAL A 113 7.13 -6.77 13.50
CA VAL A 113 8.09 -6.98 14.58
C VAL A 113 9.27 -7.81 14.09
N PRO A 114 10.49 -7.62 14.64
CA PRO A 114 11.57 -8.55 14.40
C PRO A 114 11.28 -9.90 15.08
N THR A 115 11.68 -10.99 14.44
CA THR A 115 11.73 -12.32 15.07
C THR A 115 12.97 -12.44 15.96
N PRO A 116 13.03 -13.43 16.89
CA PRO A 116 14.23 -13.69 17.67
C PRO A 116 15.49 -13.94 16.83
N GLU A 117 15.33 -14.43 15.61
CA GLU A 117 16.39 -14.70 14.63
C GLU A 117 16.76 -13.46 13.80
N GLY A 118 16.16 -12.30 14.07
CA GLY A 118 16.43 -11.04 13.38
C GLY A 118 15.73 -10.88 12.02
N LYS A 119 14.84 -11.81 11.64
CA LYS A 119 13.98 -11.65 10.45
C LYS A 119 12.87 -10.64 10.76
N LEU A 120 12.20 -10.12 9.73
CA LEU A 120 10.96 -9.36 9.94
C LEU A 120 9.77 -10.30 9.88
N ALA A 121 8.83 -10.10 10.78
CA ALA A 121 7.53 -10.74 10.72
C ALA A 121 6.43 -9.69 10.84
N PHE A 122 5.25 -9.99 10.31
CA PHE A 122 4.05 -9.22 10.62
C PHE A 122 2.90 -10.13 11.01
N THR A 123 2.03 -9.61 11.88
CA THR A 123 0.75 -10.23 12.19
C THR A 123 -0.36 -9.30 11.72
N LYS A 124 -1.22 -9.79 10.82
CA LYS A 124 -2.34 -9.06 10.21
C LYS A 124 -3.66 -9.59 10.76
N TYR A 125 -4.48 -8.71 11.31
CA TYR A 125 -5.92 -8.96 11.44
C TYR A 125 -6.64 -8.34 10.25
N TYR A 126 -7.62 -9.04 9.68
CA TYR A 126 -8.40 -8.52 8.57
C TYR A 126 -9.90 -8.74 8.73
N TYR A 127 -10.66 -7.92 8.02
CA TYR A 127 -12.10 -8.03 7.86
C TYR A 127 -12.47 -7.82 6.39
N GLY A 128 -13.22 -8.78 5.83
CA GLY A 128 -13.78 -8.75 4.48
C GLY A 128 -15.31 -8.72 4.56
N PRO A 129 -15.98 -7.61 4.25
CA PRO A 129 -17.39 -7.43 4.60
C PRO A 129 -18.38 -8.25 3.74
N GLU A 130 -17.99 -8.68 2.54
CA GLU A 130 -18.90 -9.31 1.58
C GLU A 130 -18.59 -10.78 1.29
N TYR A 131 -17.43 -11.27 1.71
CA TYR A 131 -17.07 -12.68 1.55
C TYR A 131 -17.97 -13.55 2.41
N GLU A 132 -18.81 -14.38 1.78
CA GLU A 132 -19.79 -15.27 2.43
C GLU A 132 -20.70 -14.56 3.47
N GLY A 133 -20.95 -13.26 3.30
CA GLY A 133 -21.75 -12.47 4.25
C GLY A 133 -20.94 -11.86 5.41
N GLY A 134 -19.61 -11.93 5.35
CA GLY A 134 -18.68 -11.26 6.25
C GLY A 134 -17.62 -12.22 6.81
N GLY A 135 -16.36 -12.04 6.44
CA GLY A 135 -15.22 -12.85 6.87
C GLY A 135 -14.18 -12.06 7.65
N HIS A 136 -13.44 -12.74 8.51
CA HIS A 136 -12.30 -12.17 9.21
C HIS A 136 -11.29 -13.24 9.58
N GLY A 137 -10.05 -12.83 9.80
CA GLY A 137 -9.01 -13.77 10.15
C GLY A 137 -7.76 -13.11 10.69
N LEU A 138 -6.84 -13.97 11.11
CA LEU A 138 -5.49 -13.61 11.52
C LEU A 138 -4.50 -14.30 10.61
N GLU A 139 -3.45 -13.59 10.25
CA GLU A 139 -2.33 -14.08 9.46
C GLU A 139 -1.02 -13.69 10.15
N HIS A 140 -0.11 -14.65 10.29
CA HIS A 140 1.25 -14.43 10.74
C HIS A 140 2.21 -14.79 9.61
N CYS A 141 3.06 -13.82 9.24
CA CYS A 141 3.93 -13.87 8.09
C CYS A 141 5.38 -13.59 8.48
N VAL A 142 6.31 -14.43 8.07
CA VAL A 142 7.75 -14.28 8.37
C VAL A 142 8.52 -14.10 7.06
N ARG A 143 9.36 -13.06 7.00
CA ARG A 143 10.19 -12.77 5.82
C ARG A 143 11.22 -13.88 5.60
N SER A 144 11.26 -14.42 4.39
CA SER A 144 12.23 -15.43 3.96
C SER A 144 13.67 -14.91 4.00
#